data_AF-A0A815D0T1-F1
#
_entry.id   AF-A0A815D0T1-F1
#
_cell.length_a   1.000
_cell.length_b   1.000
_cell.length_c   1.000
_cell.angle_alpha   90.00
_cell.angle_beta   90.00
_cell.angle_gamma   90.00
#
_symmetry.space_group_name_H-M   'P 1'
#
loop_
_entity.id
_entity.type
_entity.pdbx_description
1 polymer ?
#
loop_
_entity_poly.entity_id
_entity_poly.type
_entity_poly.pdbx_seq_one_letter_code
_entity_poly.pdbx_strand_id
1 'polypeptide(L)'
;MYPNPMQQSQQSPLMQRPTMMINQSAVPQQNPAVGVPTMRPMVASSPMQASMLQQSPQPQMMVRPVGSPYGVVNRTPMYDKNKRSVYSNDIRQQPMVPPGQQPGMSYGNVMAPNQSMMHNTIPPNAGGGPIRQKKRKRLTEKIIHKQIRSLVPESQAYIELLRLEQKLDSVLMRKRLDIQETLKRPQKIKKKLRIFISHQYPVRFDTDTTGIDDEQVQYWEMRVEGRLLDDPNTNKYDQGKAKRKFSSFFRSLVIELDKDLYGPDNHLVEWHRTNATAETDGFQVRRPGDQNVKCTILMVLDHSPPQFRLESRLARLLSLTNGTRQTIIHAVWQYIKTHKLQDSEEREFINCDSHLQAIFDCTRLRFSELPAKLNKFILPSEPIIINHTLCLGTDPKKHACYDIDVEIDDPVRDSMRTFLGPQSTSELEELDGKILQYIDSINQLKQSREFYLSFADDPQGFICKWLASQSRDLKVITDSTTGNAEEERRADYYTEQWSYEAVSRYFYNKVQQKRVELEQALGIRNA
;
A
#
# COMPACT_ATOMS: atom_id res chain seq x y z
N MET A 1 -4.59 64.92 -47.67
CA MET A 1 -3.25 64.75 -47.06
C MET A 1 -3.41 64.52 -45.56
N TYR A 2 -2.41 63.95 -44.90
CA TYR A 2 -2.32 63.68 -43.44
C TYR A 2 -2.07 64.98 -42.62
N PRO A 3 -2.01 64.99 -41.26
CA PRO A 3 -2.34 63.93 -40.26
C PRO A 3 -3.22 64.35 -39.04
N ASN A 4 -3.56 63.32 -38.25
CA ASN A 4 -3.72 63.17 -36.78
C ASN A 4 -2.92 64.14 -35.83
N PRO A 5 -3.07 64.13 -34.46
CA PRO A 5 -3.91 63.28 -33.56
C PRO A 5 -4.51 63.92 -32.24
N MET A 6 -5.10 63.05 -31.38
CA MET A 6 -5.05 62.98 -29.88
C MET A 6 -6.25 63.34 -28.96
N GLN A 7 -6.51 62.39 -28.02
CA GLN A 7 -7.17 62.44 -26.68
C GLN A 7 -8.62 63.01 -26.55
N GLN A 8 -9.60 62.31 -25.96
CA GLN A 8 -9.62 61.91 -24.53
C GLN A 8 -10.51 60.68 -24.20
N SER A 9 -10.51 60.32 -22.90
CA SER A 9 -11.12 59.14 -22.25
C SER A 9 -12.65 59.03 -22.26
N GLN A 10 -13.16 57.80 -22.21
CA GLN A 10 -14.49 57.47 -21.67
C GLN A 10 -14.37 56.53 -20.46
N GLN A 11 -15.33 56.62 -19.53
CA GLN A 11 -15.44 55.75 -18.34
C GLN A 11 -16.64 54.80 -18.49
N SER A 12 -16.51 53.56 -18.02
CA SER A 12 -17.56 52.54 -18.08
C SER A 12 -18.44 52.53 -16.81
N PRO A 13 -19.78 52.57 -16.93
CA PRO A 13 -20.69 52.34 -15.79
C PRO A 13 -20.75 50.88 -15.34
N LEU A 14 -21.32 50.65 -14.15
CA LEU A 14 -21.45 49.32 -13.54
C LEU A 14 -22.48 48.42 -14.25
N MET A 15 -22.18 47.12 -14.36
CA MET A 15 -23.19 46.09 -14.63
C MET A 15 -23.63 45.40 -13.33
N GLN A 16 -24.93 45.15 -13.21
CA GLN A 16 -25.55 44.59 -12.01
C GLN A 16 -25.56 43.05 -12.04
N ARG A 17 -25.50 42.41 -10.86
CA ARG A 17 -25.74 40.97 -10.70
C ARG A 17 -27.24 40.71 -10.48
N PRO A 18 -27.86 39.70 -11.12
CA PRO A 18 -29.21 39.28 -10.78
C PRO A 18 -29.23 38.45 -9.48
N THR A 19 -30.12 38.82 -8.55
CA THR A 19 -30.44 38.03 -7.35
C THR A 19 -31.69 37.22 -7.63
N MET A 20 -31.64 35.89 -7.48
CA MET A 20 -32.86 35.08 -7.40
C MET A 20 -33.35 35.03 -5.96
N MET A 21 -34.58 35.49 -5.71
CA MET A 21 -35.28 35.25 -4.46
C MET A 21 -36.15 34.00 -4.53
N ILE A 22 -36.30 33.36 -3.38
CA ILE A 22 -37.19 32.24 -3.13
C ILE A 22 -38.64 32.75 -3.12
N ASN A 23 -39.58 31.94 -3.61
CA ASN A 23 -41.00 32.09 -3.26
C ASN A 23 -41.56 30.76 -2.76
N GLN A 24 -42.48 30.81 -1.79
CA GLN A 24 -43.11 29.65 -1.16
C GLN A 24 -44.61 29.63 -1.46
N SER A 25 -45.16 28.45 -1.71
CA SER A 25 -46.61 28.20 -1.70
C SER A 25 -46.87 26.73 -1.42
N ALA A 26 -47.83 26.40 -0.56
CA ALA A 26 -47.99 25.07 0.03
C ALA A 26 -49.39 24.47 -0.20
N VAL A 27 -49.46 23.14 -0.26
CA VAL A 27 -50.68 22.30 -0.25
C VAL A 27 -50.32 20.91 0.36
N PRO A 28 -51.28 20.07 0.79
CA PRO A 28 -51.20 19.49 2.15
C PRO A 28 -51.03 17.96 2.22
N GLN A 29 -51.02 17.44 3.46
CA GLN A 29 -51.01 16.02 3.80
C GLN A 29 -52.31 15.30 3.42
N GLN A 30 -52.20 14.03 2.98
CA GLN A 30 -53.17 12.97 3.32
C GLN A 30 -52.50 11.58 3.24
N ASN A 31 -52.78 10.71 4.21
CA ASN A 31 -52.46 9.27 4.16
C ASN A 31 -53.56 8.53 3.38
N PRO A 32 -53.26 7.36 2.82
CA PRO A 32 -53.67 6.14 3.54
C PRO A 32 -52.58 5.05 3.59
N ALA A 33 -52.75 4.09 4.50
CA ALA A 33 -51.85 2.95 4.67
C ALA A 33 -52.42 1.67 4.05
N VAL A 34 -51.55 0.88 3.40
CA VAL A 34 -51.78 -0.53 3.06
C VAL A 34 -50.47 -1.28 3.31
N GLY A 35 -50.52 -2.45 3.95
CA GLY A 35 -49.35 -3.27 4.27
C GLY A 35 -49.42 -4.66 3.61
N VAL A 36 -48.26 -5.18 3.18
CA VAL A 36 -48.06 -6.53 2.62
C VAL A 36 -46.72 -7.06 3.20
N PRO A 37 -46.60 -8.35 3.59
CA PRO A 37 -45.65 -8.74 4.64
C PRO A 37 -44.29 -9.28 4.18
N THR A 38 -43.32 -9.23 5.10
CA THR A 38 -41.99 -9.85 4.98
C THR A 38 -42.05 -11.38 5.03
N MET A 39 -41.54 -12.05 3.98
CA MET A 39 -41.29 -13.50 4.00
C MET A 39 -39.82 -13.81 4.28
N ARG A 40 -39.57 -14.83 5.12
CA ARG A 40 -38.24 -15.42 5.34
C ARG A 40 -38.02 -16.57 4.34
N PRO A 41 -36.81 -16.78 3.78
CA PRO A 41 -36.46 -18.05 3.19
C PRO A 41 -36.33 -19.13 4.29
N MET A 42 -36.98 -20.28 4.11
CA MET A 42 -36.77 -21.46 4.94
C MET A 42 -35.66 -22.36 4.38
N VAL A 43 -35.17 -23.27 5.23
CA VAL A 43 -34.11 -24.24 4.89
C VAL A 43 -34.75 -25.56 4.44
N ALA A 44 -34.28 -26.12 3.34
CA ALA A 44 -34.57 -27.48 2.87
C ALA A 44 -33.27 -28.02 2.21
N SER A 45 -32.55 -28.98 2.81
CA SER A 45 -32.86 -30.42 2.98
C SER A 45 -32.71 -31.22 1.67
N SER A 46 -31.69 -32.07 1.62
CA SER A 46 -31.33 -32.94 0.49
C SER A 46 -32.36 -34.05 0.21
N PRO A 47 -32.27 -34.67 -0.97
CA PRO A 47 -32.36 -36.13 -1.07
C PRO A 47 -31.07 -36.75 -1.67
N MET A 48 -30.90 -38.07 -1.48
CA MET A 48 -29.76 -38.85 -1.97
C MET A 48 -30.07 -39.60 -3.26
N GLN A 49 -29.01 -39.83 -4.05
CA GLN A 49 -28.72 -41.02 -4.88
C GLN A 49 -29.85 -41.66 -5.72
N ALA A 50 -29.63 -41.66 -7.04
CA ALA A 50 -30.05 -42.73 -7.95
C ALA A 50 -28.85 -43.13 -8.82
N SER A 51 -28.80 -44.40 -9.26
CA SER A 51 -27.57 -45.03 -9.78
C SER A 51 -27.61 -45.29 -11.29
N MET A 52 -26.41 -45.41 -11.88
CA MET A 52 -26.08 -46.25 -13.04
C MET A 52 -27.01 -46.19 -14.27
N LEU A 53 -26.57 -45.47 -15.31
CA LEU A 53 -26.84 -45.90 -16.69
C LEU A 53 -25.55 -45.83 -17.51
N GLN A 54 -25.39 -46.80 -18.41
CA GLN A 54 -24.13 -47.17 -19.03
C GLN A 54 -24.08 -46.64 -20.47
N GLN A 55 -22.99 -45.97 -20.86
CA GLN A 55 -22.76 -45.57 -22.26
C GLN A 55 -21.36 -45.98 -22.73
N SER A 56 -21.29 -46.45 -23.97
CA SER A 56 -20.12 -47.07 -24.58
C SER A 56 -19.13 -46.03 -25.13
N PRO A 57 -17.81 -46.32 -25.14
CA PRO A 57 -16.81 -45.40 -25.67
C PRO A 57 -16.82 -45.35 -27.22
N GLN A 58 -16.63 -44.16 -27.78
CA GLN A 58 -16.20 -43.99 -29.18
C GLN A 58 -14.67 -43.99 -29.29
N PRO A 59 -14.10 -44.41 -30.43
CA PRO A 59 -12.67 -44.68 -30.56
C PRO A 59 -11.82 -43.40 -30.68
N GLN A 60 -10.71 -43.35 -29.93
CA GLN A 60 -9.65 -42.36 -30.13
C GLN A 60 -8.67 -42.81 -31.23
N MET A 61 -8.51 -42.00 -32.27
CA MET A 61 -7.41 -42.14 -33.23
C MET A 61 -6.09 -41.71 -32.59
N MET A 62 -5.29 -42.66 -32.08
CA MET A 62 -3.91 -42.39 -31.67
C MET A 62 -2.99 -42.26 -32.88
N VAL A 63 -2.50 -41.04 -33.15
CA VAL A 63 -1.35 -40.82 -34.04
C VAL A 63 -0.07 -41.09 -33.24
N ARG A 64 0.60 -42.21 -33.51
CA ARG A 64 1.97 -42.48 -33.02
C ARG A 64 3.00 -41.90 -34.01
N PRO A 65 4.14 -41.35 -33.54
CA PRO A 65 5.27 -41.04 -34.41
C PRO A 65 5.88 -42.32 -35.01
N VAL A 66 6.22 -42.28 -36.30
CA VAL A 66 6.95 -43.37 -36.97
C VAL A 66 8.44 -43.09 -36.91
N GLY A 67 9.17 -43.88 -36.12
CA GLY A 67 10.62 -44.01 -36.23
C GLY A 67 10.98 -45.25 -37.04
N SER A 68 11.83 -45.10 -38.06
CA SER A 68 12.29 -46.20 -38.93
C SER A 68 13.80 -46.43 -38.75
N PRO A 69 14.29 -47.69 -38.72
CA PRO A 69 15.70 -48.00 -38.46
C PRO A 69 16.55 -48.11 -39.72
N TYR A 70 17.88 -48.08 -39.56
CA TYR A 70 18.88 -49.05 -40.09
C TYR A 70 20.30 -48.55 -39.73
N GLY A 71 21.32 -49.42 -39.75
CA GLY A 71 22.68 -49.03 -39.35
C GLY A 71 23.78 -50.07 -39.64
N VAL A 72 25.04 -49.65 -39.49
CA VAL A 72 26.31 -50.35 -39.78
C VAL A 72 27.37 -49.72 -38.85
N VAL A 73 28.39 -50.33 -38.22
CA VAL A 73 28.77 -51.67 -37.71
C VAL A 73 30.28 -51.54 -37.35
N ASN A 74 30.71 -52.14 -36.22
CA ASN A 74 32.10 -52.42 -35.79
C ASN A 74 33.13 -51.28 -35.55
N ARG A 75 33.59 -51.18 -34.29
CA ARG A 75 34.88 -51.76 -33.81
C ARG A 75 34.84 -52.01 -32.29
N THR A 76 35.74 -52.87 -31.80
CA THR A 76 35.86 -53.39 -30.42
C THR A 76 37.36 -53.57 -30.07
N PRO A 77 37.74 -54.02 -28.85
CA PRO A 77 37.31 -53.61 -27.49
C PRO A 77 38.53 -53.30 -26.56
N MET A 78 38.29 -52.97 -25.28
CA MET A 78 39.26 -53.23 -24.18
C MET A 78 38.55 -53.35 -22.81
N TYR A 79 39.23 -54.01 -21.85
CA TYR A 79 38.84 -54.23 -20.44
C TYR A 79 39.46 -53.12 -19.52
N ASP A 80 39.28 -53.00 -18.18
CA ASP A 80 38.81 -53.95 -17.17
C ASP A 80 38.05 -53.32 -15.95
N LYS A 81 38.02 -53.97 -14.77
CA LYS A 81 36.97 -53.90 -13.72
C LYS A 81 37.28 -52.98 -12.49
N ASN A 82 36.24 -52.84 -11.64
CA ASN A 82 36.25 -52.78 -10.16
C ASN A 82 36.62 -51.47 -9.43
N LYS A 83 36.30 -51.27 -8.13
CA LYS A 83 35.03 -51.46 -7.35
C LYS A 83 35.28 -51.09 -5.86
N ARG A 84 34.34 -50.35 -5.22
CA ARG A 84 34.26 -50.02 -3.76
C ARG A 84 35.44 -49.15 -3.22
N SER A 85 35.34 -48.21 -2.27
CA SER A 85 34.39 -47.89 -1.17
C SER A 85 34.61 -48.61 0.17
N VAL A 86 34.96 -47.85 1.23
CA VAL A 86 34.44 -47.93 2.64
C VAL A 86 35.13 -46.92 3.59
N TYR A 87 34.32 -46.30 4.46
CA TYR A 87 34.52 -45.50 5.70
C TYR A 87 35.87 -45.46 6.46
N SER A 88 36.16 -44.32 7.14
CA SER A 88 36.07 -44.18 8.63
C SER A 88 36.43 -42.77 9.18
N ASN A 89 36.21 -42.54 10.49
CA ASN A 89 36.32 -41.26 11.23
C ASN A 89 37.60 -41.14 12.11
N ASP A 90 37.95 -39.91 12.51
CA ASP A 90 38.36 -39.41 13.87
C ASP A 90 39.25 -38.14 13.71
N ILE A 91 39.32 -37.07 14.54
CA ILE A 91 38.90 -36.63 15.90
C ILE A 91 40.13 -36.25 16.79
N ARG A 92 40.07 -35.07 17.48
CA ARG A 92 41.07 -34.43 18.41
C ARG A 92 42.31 -33.75 17.74
N GLN A 93 43.01 -32.76 18.31
CA GLN A 93 42.80 -31.78 19.42
C GLN A 93 43.78 -30.57 19.28
N GLN A 94 43.56 -29.46 20.02
CA GLN A 94 44.55 -28.36 20.23
C GLN A 94 45.30 -28.51 21.57
N PRO A 95 46.44 -27.79 21.83
CA PRO A 95 46.37 -26.64 22.76
C PRO A 95 47.44 -25.50 22.63
N MET A 96 46.99 -24.24 22.77
CA MET A 96 47.42 -23.16 23.71
C MET A 96 48.87 -22.57 23.88
N VAL A 97 49.07 -21.36 23.28
CA VAL A 97 49.65 -20.06 23.79
C VAL A 97 51.17 -19.88 24.20
N PRO A 98 51.72 -18.67 24.60
CA PRO A 98 52.88 -18.01 23.93
C PRO A 98 54.14 -17.85 24.87
N PRO A 99 54.93 -16.73 25.09
CA PRO A 99 54.81 -15.25 24.85
C PRO A 99 56.01 -14.57 24.10
N GLY A 100 56.04 -13.22 23.98
CA GLY A 100 57.24 -12.43 23.60
C GLY A 100 57.03 -10.94 23.19
N GLN A 101 57.76 -10.00 23.80
CA GLN A 101 57.60 -8.53 23.79
C GLN A 101 58.02 -7.73 22.51
N GLN A 102 57.69 -6.43 22.48
CA GLN A 102 58.13 -5.41 21.48
C GLN A 102 59.58 -4.89 21.75
N PRO A 103 60.26 -4.17 20.81
CA PRO A 103 60.07 -2.72 20.60
C PRO A 103 60.33 -2.16 19.18
N GLY A 104 59.96 -0.89 18.91
CA GLY A 104 60.45 -0.10 17.75
C GLY A 104 59.42 0.85 17.11
N MET A 105 59.85 2.04 16.65
CA MET A 105 58.97 3.05 16.00
C MET A 105 59.67 3.84 14.87
N SER A 106 58.86 4.29 13.90
CA SER A 106 59.16 5.26 12.82
C SER A 106 60.14 4.78 11.72
N TYR A 107 60.08 5.21 10.45
CA TYR A 107 59.37 6.32 9.77
C TYR A 107 58.79 5.87 8.41
N GLY A 108 57.87 6.64 7.80
CA GLY A 108 57.72 6.64 6.32
C GLY A 108 56.34 6.96 5.69
N ASN A 109 56.21 8.17 5.15
CA ASN A 109 55.37 8.59 3.99
C ASN A 109 53.86 8.25 3.86
N VAL A 110 53.05 9.28 4.11
CA VAL A 110 52.08 9.91 3.17
C VAL A 110 51.35 9.03 2.13
N MET A 111 50.01 8.97 2.24
CA MET A 111 49.11 8.99 1.08
C MET A 111 47.76 9.65 1.43
N ALA A 112 47.14 10.31 0.46
CA ALA A 112 45.85 11.00 0.61
C ALA A 112 44.67 10.15 0.09
N PRO A 113 43.45 10.28 0.65
CA PRO A 113 42.29 9.52 0.21
C PRO A 113 41.71 10.08 -1.09
N ASN A 114 41.73 9.28 -2.16
CA ASN A 114 41.02 9.61 -3.40
C ASN A 114 39.65 8.91 -3.46
N GLN A 115 38.66 9.57 -4.05
CA GLN A 115 37.33 8.99 -4.30
C GLN A 115 37.34 8.18 -5.60
N SER A 116 36.64 7.05 -5.64
CA SER A 116 36.39 6.30 -6.87
C SER A 116 34.91 5.96 -7.00
N MET A 117 34.33 6.30 -8.16
CA MET A 117 32.95 5.91 -8.51
C MET A 117 32.94 4.41 -8.85
N MET A 118 31.99 3.65 -8.28
CA MET A 118 31.76 2.27 -8.74
C MET A 118 30.82 2.23 -9.94
N HIS A 119 31.38 1.87 -11.09
CA HIS A 119 30.64 1.55 -12.31
C HIS A 119 29.95 0.18 -12.18
N ASN A 120 28.79 0.01 -12.82
CA ASN A 120 27.90 -1.12 -12.57
C ASN A 120 28.03 -2.22 -13.64
N THR A 121 28.76 -3.30 -13.33
CA THR A 121 28.98 -4.44 -14.24
C THR A 121 28.41 -5.74 -13.69
N ILE A 122 27.54 -6.40 -14.47
CA ILE A 122 26.76 -7.59 -14.06
C ILE A 122 27.52 -8.89 -14.42
N PRO A 123 27.70 -9.85 -13.50
CA PRO A 123 28.22 -11.18 -13.82
C PRO A 123 27.14 -12.10 -14.40
N PRO A 124 27.46 -13.00 -15.36
CA PRO A 124 26.45 -13.80 -16.05
C PRO A 124 26.09 -15.13 -15.36
N ASN A 125 24.77 -15.37 -15.29
CA ASN A 125 24.08 -16.66 -15.44
C ASN A 125 24.35 -17.83 -14.45
N ALA A 126 23.42 -18.02 -13.51
CA ALA A 126 22.99 -19.36 -13.03
C ALA A 126 21.55 -19.30 -12.48
N GLY A 127 20.76 -20.38 -12.64
CA GLY A 127 19.51 -20.57 -11.87
C GLY A 127 18.20 -20.02 -12.46
N GLY A 128 18.07 -19.95 -13.79
CA GLY A 128 16.85 -19.47 -14.49
C GLY A 128 15.62 -20.39 -14.40
N GLY A 129 15.08 -20.61 -13.19
CA GLY A 129 13.76 -21.22 -13.01
C GLY A 129 12.64 -20.31 -13.56
N PRO A 130 11.62 -20.84 -14.25
CA PRO A 130 10.58 -20.01 -14.87
C PRO A 130 9.64 -19.41 -13.82
N ILE A 131 9.96 -18.19 -13.36
CA ILE A 131 9.05 -17.38 -12.54
C ILE A 131 7.84 -17.00 -13.41
N ARG A 132 6.85 -17.88 -13.44
CA ARG A 132 5.58 -17.73 -14.15
C ARG A 132 4.70 -16.71 -13.43
N GLN A 133 5.15 -15.45 -13.42
CA GLN A 133 4.28 -14.31 -13.12
C GLN A 133 3.04 -14.44 -14.01
N LYS A 134 1.86 -14.58 -13.41
CA LYS A 134 0.58 -14.40 -14.11
C LYS A 134 0.55 -12.96 -14.63
N LYS A 135 1.06 -12.72 -15.84
CA LYS A 135 0.83 -11.46 -16.55
C LYS A 135 -0.67 -11.23 -16.56
N ARG A 136 -1.14 -10.10 -16.02
CA ARG A 136 -2.57 -9.75 -16.07
C ARG A 136 -3.00 -9.80 -17.54
N LYS A 137 -3.85 -10.78 -17.85
CA LYS A 137 -4.42 -11.02 -19.19
C LYS A 137 -4.96 -9.70 -19.71
N ARG A 138 -4.51 -9.28 -20.89
CA ARG A 138 -4.69 -7.89 -21.34
C ARG A 138 -6.16 -7.63 -21.63
N LEU A 139 -6.61 -6.40 -21.38
CA LEU A 139 -7.97 -5.97 -21.75
C LEU A 139 -8.29 -6.21 -23.24
N THR A 140 -7.28 -6.23 -24.11
CA THR A 140 -7.41 -6.60 -25.53
C THR A 140 -7.85 -8.05 -25.76
N GLU A 141 -7.55 -8.97 -24.86
CA GLU A 141 -7.95 -10.39 -24.91
C GLU A 141 -9.45 -10.56 -24.60
N LYS A 142 -10.07 -9.63 -23.86
CA LYS A 142 -11.53 -9.58 -23.62
C LYS A 142 -12.33 -9.00 -24.82
N ILE A 143 -11.70 -8.62 -25.94
CA ILE A 143 -12.40 -7.89 -27.03
C ILE A 143 -12.78 -8.80 -28.21
N ILE A 144 -14.07 -9.08 -28.34
CA ILE A 144 -14.67 -9.81 -29.48
C ILE A 144 -14.39 -9.10 -30.82
N HIS A 145 -13.96 -9.86 -31.85
CA HIS A 145 -13.56 -9.30 -33.15
C HIS A 145 -14.72 -8.59 -33.90
N LYS A 146 -14.42 -7.52 -34.66
CA LYS A 146 -15.46 -6.66 -35.27
C LYS A 146 -16.45 -7.42 -36.17
N GLN A 147 -15.97 -8.40 -36.95
CA GLN A 147 -16.82 -9.20 -37.86
C GLN A 147 -17.85 -10.08 -37.13
N ILE A 148 -17.61 -10.44 -35.86
CA ILE A 148 -18.59 -11.19 -35.05
C ILE A 148 -19.74 -10.27 -34.62
N ARG A 149 -19.46 -8.96 -34.46
CA ARG A 149 -20.44 -7.98 -33.96
C ARG A 149 -21.54 -7.64 -34.97
N SER A 150 -21.27 -7.85 -36.26
CA SER A 150 -22.26 -7.78 -37.34
C SER A 150 -23.07 -9.07 -37.51
N LEU A 151 -22.69 -10.16 -36.84
CA LEU A 151 -23.38 -11.46 -36.88
C LEU A 151 -24.22 -11.73 -35.62
N VAL A 152 -23.86 -11.12 -34.48
CA VAL A 152 -24.50 -11.32 -33.17
C VAL A 152 -24.74 -9.94 -32.52
N PRO A 153 -25.97 -9.38 -32.55
CA PRO A 153 -26.25 -8.04 -32.04
C PRO A 153 -26.03 -7.91 -30.52
N GLU A 154 -26.23 -8.99 -29.76
CA GLU A 154 -26.01 -9.06 -28.31
C GLU A 154 -24.55 -8.78 -27.90
N SER A 155 -23.60 -8.93 -28.84
CA SER A 155 -22.20 -8.57 -28.63
C SER A 155 -21.98 -7.10 -28.25
N GLN A 156 -22.92 -6.20 -28.59
CA GLN A 156 -22.87 -4.80 -28.16
C GLN A 156 -23.13 -4.66 -26.66
N ALA A 157 -24.06 -5.43 -26.10
CA ALA A 157 -24.33 -5.44 -24.66
C ALA A 157 -23.12 -5.96 -23.87
N TYR A 158 -22.42 -6.98 -24.38
CA TYR A 158 -21.16 -7.44 -23.80
C TYR A 158 -20.08 -6.33 -23.80
N ILE A 159 -19.97 -5.55 -24.87
CA ILE A 159 -19.02 -4.42 -24.95
C ILE A 159 -19.43 -3.28 -23.99
N GLU A 160 -20.72 -3.06 -23.77
CA GLU A 160 -21.20 -2.10 -22.77
C GLU A 160 -20.92 -2.56 -21.34
N LEU A 161 -21.14 -3.85 -21.03
CA LEU A 161 -20.75 -4.45 -19.74
C LEU A 161 -19.24 -4.32 -19.48
N LEU A 162 -18.39 -4.56 -20.48
CA LEU A 162 -16.93 -4.40 -20.36
C LEU A 162 -16.52 -2.93 -20.12
N ARG A 163 -17.24 -1.95 -20.69
CA ARG A 163 -17.04 -0.52 -20.37
C ARG A 163 -17.51 -0.18 -18.95
N LEU A 164 -18.60 -0.79 -18.50
CA LEU A 164 -19.15 -0.60 -17.16
C LEU A 164 -18.22 -1.20 -16.10
N GLU A 165 -17.70 -2.41 -16.32
CA GLU A 165 -16.60 -3.05 -15.57
C GLU A 165 -15.43 -2.09 -15.44
N GLN A 166 -14.85 -1.63 -16.56
CA GLN A 166 -13.70 -0.72 -16.55
C GLN A 166 -13.96 0.60 -15.81
N LYS A 167 -15.18 1.15 -15.92
CA LYS A 167 -15.60 2.37 -15.21
C LYS A 167 -15.77 2.13 -13.71
N LEU A 168 -16.36 1.00 -13.33
CA LEU A 168 -16.55 0.58 -11.94
C LEU A 168 -15.20 0.33 -11.27
N ASP A 169 -14.30 -0.43 -11.90
CA ASP A 169 -12.92 -0.65 -11.45
C ASP A 169 -12.17 0.66 -11.24
N SER A 170 -12.27 1.61 -12.18
CA SER A 170 -11.63 2.91 -12.08
C SER A 170 -12.15 3.73 -10.89
N VAL A 171 -13.46 3.70 -10.64
CA VAL A 171 -14.10 4.40 -9.51
C VAL A 171 -13.78 3.70 -8.18
N LEU A 172 -13.83 2.37 -8.14
CA LEU A 172 -13.55 1.56 -6.96
C LEU A 172 -12.09 1.66 -6.53
N MET A 173 -11.15 1.57 -7.48
CA MET A 173 -9.72 1.75 -7.21
C MET A 173 -9.42 3.19 -6.76
N ARG A 174 -10.04 4.20 -7.38
CA ARG A 174 -9.94 5.59 -6.91
C ARG A 174 -10.46 5.73 -5.48
N LYS A 175 -11.66 5.21 -5.17
CA LYS A 175 -12.22 5.25 -3.81
C LYS A 175 -11.38 4.48 -2.79
N ARG A 176 -10.75 3.37 -3.18
CA ARG A 176 -9.78 2.65 -2.35
C ARG A 176 -8.57 3.53 -2.01
N LEU A 177 -8.05 4.27 -2.99
CA LEU A 177 -6.94 5.22 -2.78
C LEU A 177 -7.39 6.45 -1.97
N ASP A 178 -8.57 7.02 -2.22
CA ASP A 178 -9.16 8.12 -1.44
C ASP A 178 -9.25 7.76 0.05
N ILE A 179 -9.75 6.56 0.36
CA ILE A 179 -9.85 6.03 1.73
C ILE A 179 -8.45 5.77 2.31
N GLN A 180 -7.53 5.20 1.52
CA GLN A 180 -6.15 4.96 1.97
C GLN A 180 -5.38 6.25 2.25
N GLU A 181 -5.64 7.34 1.53
CA GLU A 181 -5.07 8.65 1.85
C GLU A 181 -5.76 9.26 3.07
N THR A 182 -7.10 9.16 3.17
CA THR A 182 -7.86 9.64 4.32
C THR A 182 -7.34 9.00 5.62
N LEU A 183 -7.09 7.69 5.63
CA LEU A 183 -6.54 6.97 6.79
C LEU A 183 -5.11 7.36 7.21
N LYS A 184 -4.33 8.02 6.33
CA LYS A 184 -3.03 8.62 6.71
C LYS A 184 -3.19 9.89 7.53
N ARG A 185 -4.35 10.56 7.44
CA ARG A 185 -4.69 11.77 8.19
C ARG A 185 -5.45 11.32 9.45
N PRO A 186 -4.90 11.49 10.68
CA PRO A 186 -5.58 11.02 11.88
C PRO A 186 -6.84 11.86 12.15
N GLN A 187 -8.00 11.33 11.78
CA GLN A 187 -9.29 11.91 12.14
C GLN A 187 -9.56 11.63 13.63
N LYS A 188 -9.45 12.67 14.44
CA LYS A 188 -9.79 12.66 15.87
C LYS A 188 -11.10 13.40 16.09
N ILE A 189 -11.97 12.84 16.92
CA ILE A 189 -13.15 13.51 17.46
C ILE A 189 -12.90 13.87 18.94
N LYS A 190 -13.40 15.04 19.37
CA LYS A 190 -13.34 15.45 20.77
C LYS A 190 -14.54 14.89 21.53
N LYS A 191 -14.29 14.32 22.70
CA LYS A 191 -15.31 13.91 23.68
C LYS A 191 -14.92 14.40 25.07
N LYS A 192 -15.89 14.52 25.98
CA LYS A 192 -15.64 14.88 27.38
C LYS A 192 -15.28 13.64 28.18
N LEU A 193 -14.13 13.66 28.85
CA LEU A 193 -13.75 12.71 29.88
C LEU A 193 -14.09 13.34 31.24
N ARG A 194 -15.01 12.72 31.99
CA ARG A 194 -15.31 13.13 33.36
C ARG A 194 -14.36 12.40 34.32
N ILE A 195 -13.64 13.17 35.11
CA ILE A 195 -12.75 12.71 36.17
C ILE A 195 -13.51 12.83 37.50
N PHE A 196 -13.46 11.78 38.31
CA PHE A 196 -14.03 11.70 39.64
C PHE A 196 -12.89 11.58 40.65
N ILE A 197 -12.78 12.57 41.54
CA ILE A 197 -11.85 12.54 42.68
C ILE A 197 -12.68 12.39 43.94
N SER A 198 -12.43 11.33 44.70
CA SER A 198 -13.09 11.06 45.98
C SER A 198 -12.08 10.54 46.99
N HIS A 199 -12.32 10.83 48.26
CA HIS A 199 -11.49 10.36 49.35
C HIS A 199 -12.35 9.86 50.50
N GLN A 200 -11.80 8.92 51.26
CA GLN A 200 -12.41 8.37 52.46
C GLN A 200 -11.33 8.17 53.54
N TYR A 201 -11.75 8.27 54.80
CA TYR A 201 -10.96 7.90 55.97
C TYR A 201 -11.64 6.66 56.57
N PRO A 202 -11.24 5.43 56.21
CA PRO A 202 -11.95 4.24 56.65
C PRO A 202 -11.73 4.04 58.15
N VAL A 203 -12.83 3.99 58.90
CA VAL A 203 -12.84 3.59 60.30
C VAL A 203 -12.72 2.08 60.36
N ARG A 204 -11.75 1.56 61.12
CA ARG A 204 -11.75 0.14 61.50
C ARG A 204 -12.78 -0.09 62.61
N PHE A 205 -13.72 -0.98 62.35
CA PHE A 205 -14.53 -1.58 63.41
C PHE A 205 -13.80 -2.83 63.88
N ASP A 206 -13.05 -2.72 64.97
CA ASP A 206 -12.33 -3.84 65.56
C ASP A 206 -13.31 -4.74 66.33
N THR A 207 -13.89 -5.72 65.63
CA THR A 207 -14.55 -6.88 66.25
C THR A 207 -13.55 -8.03 66.32
N ASP A 208 -13.17 -8.39 67.55
CA ASP A 208 -12.35 -9.54 67.93
C ASP A 208 -10.92 -9.61 67.34
N THR A 209 -9.92 -9.20 68.13
CA THR A 209 -8.98 -10.14 68.80
C THR A 209 -8.14 -9.38 69.84
N THR A 210 -7.81 -10.04 70.96
CA THR A 210 -6.98 -9.50 72.04
C THR A 210 -5.47 -9.54 71.72
N GLY A 211 -4.76 -8.41 71.87
CA GLY A 211 -3.35 -8.42 72.28
C GLY A 211 -2.40 -7.38 71.66
N ILE A 212 -1.71 -6.66 72.56
CA ILE A 212 -0.41 -5.97 72.38
C ILE A 212 -0.43 -4.64 71.59
N ASP A 213 0.43 -3.72 72.04
CA ASP A 213 0.51 -2.31 71.63
C ASP A 213 1.18 -2.09 70.25
N ASP A 214 0.46 -2.38 69.16
CA ASP A 214 0.75 -1.78 67.85
C ASP A 214 0.09 -0.39 67.75
N GLU A 215 0.85 0.66 67.42
CA GLU A 215 0.30 2.01 67.20
C GLU A 215 -0.80 1.99 66.12
N GLN A 216 -2.04 2.34 66.47
CA GLN A 216 -3.16 2.35 65.54
C GLN A 216 -3.09 3.52 64.55
N VAL A 217 -2.26 3.38 63.52
CA VAL A 217 -2.07 4.39 62.48
C VAL A 217 -3.33 4.50 61.59
N GLN A 218 -4.14 5.53 61.83
CA GLN A 218 -5.24 5.93 60.94
C GLN A 218 -4.71 6.21 59.53
N TYR A 219 -5.52 5.92 58.52
CA TYR A 219 -5.18 6.14 57.12
C TYR A 219 -6.32 6.78 56.35
N TRP A 220 -5.97 7.41 55.23
CA TRP A 220 -6.92 7.82 54.19
C TRP A 220 -6.68 7.04 52.90
N GLU A 221 -7.71 7.01 52.07
CA GLU A 221 -7.71 6.46 50.73
C GLU A 221 -8.29 7.51 49.77
N MET A 222 -7.52 7.90 48.75
CA MET A 222 -7.99 8.75 47.66
C MET A 222 -8.09 7.93 46.37
N ARG A 223 -9.15 8.15 45.61
CA ARG A 223 -9.35 7.58 44.27
C ARG A 223 -9.44 8.69 43.23
N VAL A 224 -8.74 8.50 42.12
CA VAL A 224 -8.84 9.29 40.90
C VAL A 224 -9.31 8.36 39.80
N GLU A 225 -10.61 8.36 39.51
CA GLU A 225 -11.26 7.54 38.50
C GLU A 225 -11.73 8.41 37.34
N GLY A 226 -12.05 7.83 36.18
CA GLY A 226 -12.68 8.61 35.13
C GLY A 226 -13.41 7.82 34.06
N ARG A 227 -14.41 8.47 33.47
CA ARG A 227 -15.31 7.86 32.48
C ARG A 227 -15.58 8.84 31.34
N LEU A 228 -15.43 8.33 30.11
CA LEU A 228 -15.82 9.06 28.91
C LEU A 228 -17.34 9.28 28.92
N LEU A 229 -17.76 10.53 28.73
CA LEU A 229 -19.17 10.89 28.58
C LEU A 229 -19.63 10.54 27.17
N ASP A 230 -20.75 9.83 27.09
CA ASP A 230 -21.45 9.56 25.84
C ASP A 230 -22.30 10.77 25.45
N ASP A 231 -22.34 11.10 24.16
CA ASP A 231 -23.25 12.13 23.65
C ASP A 231 -24.68 11.56 23.73
N PRO A 232 -25.67 12.29 24.29
CA PRO A 232 -27.03 11.78 24.47
C PRO A 232 -27.71 11.32 23.17
N ASN A 233 -27.22 11.75 22.00
CA ASN A 233 -27.73 11.34 20.69
C ASN A 233 -27.06 10.05 20.14
N THR A 234 -26.13 9.42 20.88
CA THR A 234 -25.39 8.23 20.41
C THR A 234 -26.19 6.94 20.62
N ASN A 235 -26.38 6.16 19.55
CA ASN A 235 -27.11 4.89 19.56
C ASN A 235 -26.58 3.88 20.60
N LYS A 236 -27.48 3.37 21.46
CA LYS A 236 -27.12 2.50 22.60
C LYS A 236 -26.39 1.20 22.21
N TYR A 237 -26.55 0.73 20.97
CA TYR A 237 -25.94 -0.51 20.50
C TYR A 237 -24.40 -0.43 20.33
N ASP A 238 -23.85 0.77 20.13
CA ASP A 238 -22.41 0.96 19.89
C ASP A 238 -21.61 1.27 21.17
N GLN A 239 -22.32 1.61 22.25
CA GLN A 239 -21.74 1.95 23.58
C GLN A 239 -20.97 0.80 24.25
N GLY A 240 -21.00 -0.41 23.69
CA GLY A 240 -20.37 -1.60 24.24
C GLY A 240 -18.92 -1.86 23.79
N LYS A 241 -18.51 -1.40 22.59
CA LYS A 241 -17.33 -1.97 21.90
C LYS A 241 -16.00 -1.23 22.09
N ALA A 242 -16.02 0.05 22.47
CA ALA A 242 -14.82 0.89 22.50
C ALA A 242 -14.66 1.69 23.80
N LYS A 243 -14.91 1.07 24.96
CA LYS A 243 -14.66 1.68 26.27
C LYS A 243 -13.16 1.72 26.59
N ARG A 244 -12.48 2.73 26.01
CA ARG A 244 -11.12 3.11 26.36
C ARG A 244 -11.01 3.42 27.85
N LYS A 245 -9.98 2.86 28.48
CA LYS A 245 -9.70 3.00 29.92
C LYS A 245 -9.29 4.43 30.28
N PHE A 246 -9.57 4.87 31.52
CA PHE A 246 -9.17 6.19 32.03
C PHE A 246 -7.68 6.50 31.82
N SER A 247 -6.80 5.59 32.27
CA SER A 247 -5.34 5.70 32.10
C SER A 247 -4.89 5.78 30.63
N SER A 248 -5.66 5.24 29.68
CA SER A 248 -5.35 5.31 28.24
C SER A 248 -5.36 6.74 27.68
N PHE A 249 -5.92 7.72 28.41
CA PHE A 249 -5.92 9.13 28.03
C PHE A 249 -4.68 9.91 28.51
N PHE A 250 -3.90 9.37 29.47
CA PHE A 250 -2.80 10.09 30.12
C PHE A 250 -1.44 9.41 29.92
N ARG A 251 -0.43 10.22 29.62
CA ARG A 251 0.97 9.79 29.53
C ARG A 251 1.60 9.68 30.91
N SER A 252 1.21 10.56 31.83
CA SER A 252 1.57 10.48 33.24
C SER A 252 0.54 11.18 34.13
N LEU A 253 0.49 10.74 35.38
CA LEU A 253 -0.30 11.31 36.45
C LEU A 253 0.62 11.40 37.68
N VAL A 254 0.67 12.57 38.31
CA VAL A 254 1.44 12.81 39.53
C VAL A 254 0.49 13.37 40.58
N ILE A 255 0.58 12.86 41.80
CA ILE A 255 -0.12 13.38 42.97
C ILE A 255 0.96 13.91 43.91
N GLU A 256 0.99 15.22 44.08
CA GLU A 256 1.77 15.93 45.08
C GLU A 256 0.89 16.14 46.32
N LEU A 257 1.37 15.69 47.47
CA LEU A 257 0.76 15.87 48.78
C LEU A 257 1.48 16.99 49.52
N ASP A 258 0.89 17.46 50.62
CA ASP A 258 1.55 18.43 51.50
C ASP A 258 2.91 17.91 52.02
N LYS A 259 3.97 18.61 51.63
CA LYS A 259 5.36 18.22 51.88
C LYS A 259 5.73 18.30 53.36
N ASP A 260 5.09 19.20 54.12
CA ASP A 260 5.38 19.36 55.54
C ASP A 260 4.73 18.26 56.39
N LEU A 261 3.68 17.59 55.85
CA LEU A 261 3.04 16.42 56.47
C LEU A 261 3.72 15.09 56.10
N TYR A 262 4.23 14.94 54.87
CA TYR A 262 4.75 13.66 54.36
C TYR A 262 6.27 13.60 54.12
N GLY A 263 6.97 14.73 54.28
CA GLY A 263 8.40 14.81 54.02
C GLY A 263 8.78 14.68 52.54
N PRO A 264 10.08 14.87 52.21
CA PRO A 264 10.54 14.95 50.82
C PRO A 264 10.30 13.66 50.03
N ASP A 265 10.30 12.48 50.66
CA ASP A 265 10.30 11.21 49.94
C ASP A 265 8.90 10.58 49.76
N ASN A 266 7.94 10.88 50.64
CA ASN A 266 6.60 10.25 50.60
C ASN A 266 5.49 11.17 50.07
N HIS A 267 5.73 12.49 49.98
CA HIS A 267 4.73 13.45 49.50
C HIS A 267 4.38 13.29 48.00
N LEU A 268 5.23 12.63 47.20
CA LEU A 268 4.99 12.45 45.76
C LEU A 268 4.50 11.02 45.47
N VAL A 269 3.54 10.90 44.55
CA VAL A 269 3.12 9.62 43.95
C VAL A 269 3.04 9.79 42.44
N GLU A 270 3.99 9.19 41.72
CA GLU A 270 4.10 9.30 40.26
C GLU A 270 3.63 8.01 39.56
N TRP A 271 2.90 8.19 38.45
CA TRP A 271 2.60 7.14 37.47
C TRP A 271 2.96 7.64 36.08
N HIS A 272 3.78 6.86 35.36
CA HIS A 272 4.11 7.09 33.96
C HIS A 272 3.69 5.88 33.13
N ARG A 273 3.08 6.12 31.97
CA ARG A 273 2.77 5.05 31.03
C ARG A 273 4.04 4.57 30.33
N THR A 274 4.24 3.26 30.35
CA THR A 274 5.23 2.54 29.55
C THR A 274 4.51 1.56 28.60
N ASN A 275 5.24 0.99 27.63
CA ASN A 275 4.68 -0.02 26.72
C ASN A 275 4.23 -1.32 27.42
N ALA A 276 4.59 -1.52 28.70
CA ALA A 276 4.20 -2.67 29.51
C ALA A 276 3.15 -2.33 30.59
N THR A 277 2.74 -1.06 30.72
CA THR A 277 1.79 -0.62 31.75
C THR A 277 0.36 -1.04 31.38
N ALA A 278 -0.28 -1.86 32.22
CA ALA A 278 -1.67 -2.24 32.04
C ALA A 278 -2.64 -1.05 32.23
N GLU A 279 -3.68 -0.97 31.41
CA GLU A 279 -4.64 0.14 31.45
C GLU A 279 -5.75 -0.07 32.51
N THR A 280 -5.82 0.85 33.48
CA THR A 280 -6.86 0.93 34.52
C THR A 280 -7.90 2.03 34.27
N ASP A 281 -9.09 1.92 34.88
CA ASP A 281 -10.13 2.95 34.90
C ASP A 281 -9.97 3.98 36.04
N GLY A 282 -8.93 3.83 36.86
CA GLY A 282 -8.60 4.75 37.94
C GLY A 282 -7.32 4.38 38.68
N PHE A 283 -6.96 5.22 39.63
CA PHE A 283 -5.82 5.05 40.55
C PHE A 283 -6.30 5.22 41.99
N GLN A 284 -5.79 4.39 42.89
CA GLN A 284 -6.09 4.42 44.32
C GLN A 284 -4.78 4.64 45.08
N VAL A 285 -4.74 5.68 45.92
CA VAL A 285 -3.60 6.02 46.78
C VAL A 285 -4.04 5.91 48.24
N ARG A 286 -3.21 5.26 49.06
CA ARG A 286 -3.41 5.11 50.50
C ARG A 286 -2.15 5.56 51.23
N ARG A 287 -2.32 6.42 52.24
CA ARG A 287 -1.25 6.88 53.14
C ARG A 287 -1.75 6.92 54.59
N PRO A 288 -0.85 6.82 55.58
CA PRO A 288 -1.19 7.12 56.97
C PRO A 288 -1.56 8.61 57.11
N GLY A 289 -2.41 8.94 58.08
CA GLY A 289 -2.80 10.31 58.40
C GLY A 289 -4.25 10.44 58.85
N ASP A 290 -4.43 11.23 59.91
CA ASP A 290 -5.68 11.57 60.59
C ASP A 290 -6.07 13.06 60.38
N GLN A 291 -5.31 13.81 59.58
CA GLN A 291 -5.51 15.25 59.33
C GLN A 291 -6.07 15.54 57.93
N ASN A 292 -6.45 16.80 57.72
CA ASN A 292 -6.81 17.31 56.39
C ASN A 292 -5.55 17.52 55.54
N VAL A 293 -5.48 16.92 54.36
CA VAL A 293 -4.30 16.96 53.49
C VAL A 293 -4.63 17.72 52.20
N LYS A 294 -3.83 18.74 51.85
CA LYS A 294 -3.89 19.36 50.53
C LYS A 294 -3.18 18.46 49.52
N CYS A 295 -3.73 18.33 48.31
CA CYS A 295 -3.06 17.63 47.23
C CYS A 295 -3.27 18.31 45.87
N THR A 296 -2.22 18.26 45.05
CA THR A 296 -2.17 18.75 43.68
C THR A 296 -2.08 17.55 42.75
N ILE A 297 -3.06 17.39 41.87
CA ILE A 297 -3.13 16.27 40.92
C ILE A 297 -2.76 16.81 39.53
N LEU A 298 -1.59 16.43 39.03
CA LEU A 298 -1.04 16.86 37.74
C LEU A 298 -1.18 15.73 36.71
N MET A 299 -1.87 15.99 35.60
CA MET A 299 -2.18 14.98 34.58
C MET A 299 -1.75 15.43 33.18
N VAL A 300 -0.86 14.67 32.55
CA VAL A 300 -0.37 14.96 31.18
C VAL A 300 -1.13 14.09 30.19
N LEU A 301 -1.86 14.70 29.25
CA LEU A 301 -2.61 13.97 28.21
C LEU A 301 -1.69 13.30 27.19
N ASP A 302 -2.05 12.08 26.78
CA ASP A 302 -1.36 11.30 25.75
C ASP A 302 -1.91 11.60 24.35
N HIS A 303 -1.57 12.78 23.82
CA HIS A 303 -1.94 13.13 22.45
C HIS A 303 -1.09 12.36 21.43
N SER A 304 -1.76 11.74 20.46
CA SER A 304 -1.13 11.07 19.33
C SER A 304 -1.70 11.61 18.00
N PRO A 305 -0.95 12.42 17.24
CA PRO A 305 0.45 12.82 17.46
C PRO A 305 0.63 13.80 18.65
N PRO A 306 1.84 13.88 19.24
CA PRO A 306 2.11 14.78 20.37
C PRO A 306 1.79 16.25 20.07
N GLN A 307 1.04 16.86 20.99
CA GLN A 307 0.87 18.31 21.06
C GLN A 307 1.97 18.93 21.93
N PHE A 308 2.22 20.22 21.70
CA PHE A 308 3.22 21.04 22.38
C PHE A 308 2.63 22.42 22.65
N ARG A 309 3.14 23.09 23.69
CA ARG A 309 2.85 24.50 23.98
C ARG A 309 3.84 25.41 23.27
N LEU A 310 3.38 26.57 22.80
CA LEU A 310 4.25 27.59 22.20
C LEU A 310 4.68 28.63 23.24
N GLU A 311 5.91 29.11 23.14
CA GLU A 311 6.37 30.27 23.93
C GLU A 311 5.49 31.50 23.62
N SER A 312 5.12 32.26 24.65
CA SER A 312 4.11 33.33 24.61
C SER A 312 4.30 34.37 23.49
N ARG A 313 5.54 34.63 23.06
CA ARG A 313 5.87 35.56 21.96
C ARG A 313 5.45 34.97 20.61
N LEU A 314 5.83 33.73 20.34
CA LEU A 314 5.49 32.99 19.13
C LEU A 314 4.01 32.58 19.10
N ALA A 315 3.44 32.21 20.25
CA ALA A 315 2.03 31.88 20.39
C ALA A 315 1.11 33.04 19.98
N ARG A 316 1.47 34.27 20.37
CA ARG A 316 0.77 35.50 20.00
C ARG A 316 0.88 35.80 18.50
N LEU A 317 2.08 35.62 17.92
CA LEU A 317 2.31 35.88 16.50
C LEU A 317 1.52 34.93 15.58
N LEU A 318 1.43 33.65 15.96
CA LEU A 318 0.72 32.62 15.20
C LEU A 318 -0.77 32.50 15.56
N SER A 319 -1.23 33.25 16.57
CA SER A 319 -2.56 33.07 17.19
C SER A 319 -2.87 31.61 17.58
N LEU A 320 -1.84 30.89 18.03
CA LEU A 320 -1.86 29.45 18.33
C LEU A 320 -1.15 29.22 19.67
N THR A 321 -1.87 28.74 20.68
CA THR A 321 -1.30 28.48 22.02
C THR A 321 -0.67 27.10 22.14
N ASN A 322 -1.35 26.07 21.65
CA ASN A 322 -0.93 24.68 21.66
C ASN A 322 -1.18 24.05 20.29
N GLY A 323 -0.38 23.06 19.89
CA GLY A 323 -0.63 22.30 18.67
C GLY A 323 0.40 21.22 18.39
N THR A 324 0.17 20.44 17.32
CA THR A 324 1.17 19.47 16.85
C THR A 324 2.34 20.20 16.18
N ARG A 325 3.54 19.61 16.20
CA ARG A 325 4.71 20.12 15.46
C ARG A 325 4.40 20.45 13.99
N GLN A 326 3.58 19.65 13.32
CA GLN A 326 3.17 19.90 11.93
C GLN A 326 2.25 21.11 11.80
N THR A 327 1.28 21.25 12.71
CA THR A 327 0.37 22.40 12.79
C THR A 327 1.14 23.71 13.00
N ILE A 328 2.11 23.70 13.91
CA ILE A 328 2.95 24.87 14.22
C ILE A 328 3.78 25.29 13.00
N ILE A 329 4.49 24.36 12.36
CA ILE A 329 5.27 24.64 11.14
C ILE A 329 4.36 25.17 10.03
N HIS A 330 3.15 24.61 9.88
CA HIS A 330 2.18 25.09 8.90
C HIS A 330 1.68 26.52 9.21
N ALA A 331 1.43 26.86 10.48
CA ALA A 331 1.05 28.22 10.88
C ALA A 331 2.17 29.24 10.59
N VAL A 332 3.44 28.90 10.87
CA VAL A 332 4.58 29.75 10.50
C VAL A 332 4.67 29.93 8.98
N TRP A 333 4.46 28.86 8.21
CA TRP A 333 4.46 28.93 6.74
C TRP A 333 3.30 29.78 6.19
N GLN A 334 2.11 29.67 6.77
CA GLN A 334 0.98 30.56 6.45
C GLN A 334 1.31 32.01 6.77
N TYR A 335 1.92 32.29 7.92
CA TYR A 335 2.37 33.65 8.29
C TYR A 335 3.36 34.22 7.25
N ILE A 336 4.40 33.45 6.90
CA ILE A 336 5.41 33.81 5.89
C ILE A 336 4.75 34.10 4.52
N LYS A 337 3.77 33.28 4.11
CA LYS A 337 3.08 33.46 2.83
C LYS A 337 2.16 34.67 2.80
N THR A 338 1.39 34.90 3.86
CA THR A 338 0.49 36.06 3.97
C THR A 338 1.27 37.37 3.97
N HIS A 339 2.39 37.43 4.67
CA HIS A 339 3.26 38.62 4.74
C HIS A 339 4.30 38.70 3.60
N LYS A 340 4.27 37.75 2.64
CA LYS A 340 5.19 37.68 1.48
C LYS A 340 6.68 37.68 1.85
N LEU A 341 7.04 37.04 2.97
CA LEU A 341 8.39 37.03 3.53
C LEU A 341 9.33 35.98 2.90
N GLN A 342 8.86 35.21 1.91
CA GLN A 342 9.72 34.34 1.12
C GLN A 342 10.44 35.16 0.05
N ASP A 343 11.74 34.93 -0.12
CA ASP A 343 12.55 35.60 -1.13
C ASP A 343 12.08 35.27 -2.56
N SER A 344 12.11 36.27 -3.46
CA SER A 344 11.66 36.13 -4.84
C SER A 344 12.67 35.41 -5.75
N GLU A 345 13.95 35.68 -5.53
CA GLU A 345 15.08 35.06 -6.24
C GLU A 345 15.39 33.71 -5.60
N GLU A 346 15.74 33.72 -4.31
CA GLU A 346 16.22 32.55 -3.59
C GLU A 346 15.13 31.90 -2.73
N ARG A 347 14.16 31.22 -3.36
CA ARG A 347 12.98 30.66 -2.67
C ARG A 347 13.23 29.71 -1.49
N GLU A 348 14.47 29.29 -1.23
CA GLU A 348 14.83 28.58 0.00
C GLU A 348 14.91 29.49 1.24
N PHE A 349 15.07 30.80 1.06
CA PHE A 349 15.23 31.77 2.14
C PHE A 349 13.93 32.52 2.46
N ILE A 350 13.85 32.89 3.74
CA ILE A 350 12.83 33.71 4.37
C ILE A 350 13.54 34.97 4.86
N ASN A 351 13.07 36.13 4.43
CA ASN A 351 13.52 37.43 4.90
C ASN A 351 12.61 37.80 6.08
N CYS A 352 13.12 37.69 7.31
CA CYS A 352 12.32 37.84 8.52
C CYS A 352 11.88 39.30 8.70
N ASP A 353 10.61 39.51 9.05
CA ASP A 353 10.08 40.81 9.46
C ASP A 353 10.48 41.14 10.93
N SER A 354 10.06 42.29 11.46
CA SER A 354 10.38 42.68 12.83
C SER A 354 9.90 41.66 13.89
N HIS A 355 8.79 40.97 13.67
CA HIS A 355 8.27 39.99 14.62
C HIS A 355 9.05 38.67 14.56
N LEU A 356 9.34 38.14 13.36
CA LEU A 356 10.16 36.93 13.21
C LEU A 356 11.63 37.18 13.58
N GLN A 357 12.19 38.36 13.30
CA GLN A 357 13.53 38.76 13.75
C GLN A 357 13.61 38.73 15.28
N ALA A 358 12.65 39.34 15.97
CA ALA A 358 12.64 39.39 17.43
C ALA A 358 12.46 38.02 18.11
N ILE A 359 11.95 37.00 17.40
CA ILE A 359 11.80 35.63 17.93
C ILE A 359 13.02 34.78 17.57
N PHE A 360 13.47 34.77 16.32
CA PHE A 360 14.51 33.86 15.85
C PHE A 360 15.93 34.43 15.91
N ASP A 361 16.11 35.71 16.26
CA ASP A 361 17.38 36.45 16.28
C ASP A 361 18.14 36.35 14.94
N CYS A 362 17.39 36.39 13.83
CA CYS A 362 17.91 36.28 12.46
C CYS A 362 17.13 37.18 11.49
N THR A 363 17.84 37.97 10.69
CA THR A 363 17.29 38.79 9.59
C THR A 363 16.90 37.97 8.37
N ARG A 364 17.64 36.90 8.08
CA ARG A 364 17.37 35.92 7.00
C ARG A 364 17.50 34.50 7.57
N LEU A 365 16.66 33.58 7.10
CA LEU A 365 16.58 32.19 7.58
C LEU A 365 16.34 31.23 6.42
N ARG A 366 17.05 30.09 6.36
CA ARG A 366 16.75 29.04 5.37
C ARG A 366 15.57 28.18 5.84
N PHE A 367 14.68 27.79 4.92
CA PHE A 367 13.50 26.97 5.25
C PHE A 367 13.85 25.62 5.91
N SER A 368 15.00 25.01 5.58
CA SER A 368 15.47 23.77 6.23
C SER A 368 15.96 23.97 7.67
N GLU A 369 16.35 25.18 8.06
CA GLU A 369 16.78 25.52 9.42
C GLU A 369 15.59 25.86 10.32
N LEU A 370 14.46 26.27 9.73
CA LEU A 370 13.25 26.66 10.47
C LEU A 370 12.80 25.60 11.49
N PRO A 371 12.72 24.28 11.19
CA PRO A 371 12.35 23.28 12.20
C PRO A 371 13.33 23.22 13.40
N ALA A 372 14.62 23.47 13.18
CA ALA A 372 15.65 23.43 14.21
C ALA A 372 15.66 24.71 15.07
N LYS A 373 15.47 25.89 14.47
CA LYS A 373 15.24 27.16 15.19
C LYS A 373 13.95 27.08 16.02
N LEU A 374 12.85 26.63 15.41
CA LEU A 374 11.53 26.52 16.02
C LEU A 374 11.50 25.60 17.26
N ASN A 375 12.36 24.57 17.33
CA ASN A 375 12.49 23.70 18.50
C ASN A 375 12.68 24.45 19.82
N LYS A 376 13.39 25.58 19.81
CA LYS A 376 13.68 26.35 21.03
C LYS A 376 12.44 27.01 21.64
N PHE A 377 11.38 27.18 20.84
CA PHE A 377 10.14 27.88 21.18
C PHE A 377 8.93 26.92 21.29
N ILE A 378 9.17 25.62 21.11
CA ILE A 378 8.21 24.53 21.26
C ILE A 378 8.50 23.86 22.61
N LEU A 379 7.65 24.13 23.59
CA LEU A 379 7.74 23.61 24.96
C LEU A 379 6.87 22.33 25.10
N PRO A 380 7.14 21.46 26.08
CA PRO A 380 6.19 20.41 26.47
C PRO A 380 4.81 21.00 26.75
N SER A 381 3.74 20.26 26.44
CA SER A 381 2.40 20.63 26.90
C SER A 381 2.35 20.67 28.43
N GLU A 382 1.69 21.68 28.99
CA GLU A 382 1.47 21.79 30.42
C GLU A 382 0.54 20.67 30.93
N PRO A 383 0.75 20.17 32.16
CA PRO A 383 -0.18 19.25 32.79
C PRO A 383 -1.50 19.96 33.12
N ILE A 384 -2.59 19.20 33.12
CA ILE A 384 -3.85 19.60 33.75
C ILE A 384 -3.63 19.52 35.26
N ILE A 385 -3.75 20.64 35.96
CA ILE A 385 -3.56 20.75 37.41
C ILE A 385 -4.93 20.82 38.08
N ILE A 386 -5.20 19.92 39.02
CA ILE A 386 -6.40 19.94 39.86
C ILE A 386 -5.96 20.00 41.33
N ASN A 387 -6.31 21.09 42.01
CA ASN A 387 -6.08 21.25 43.44
C ASN A 387 -7.28 20.66 44.18
N HIS A 388 -7.02 19.73 45.11
CA HIS A 388 -8.02 19.07 45.94
C HIS A 388 -7.60 19.12 47.42
N THR A 389 -8.53 18.86 48.34
CA THR A 389 -8.23 18.75 49.76
C THR A 389 -8.98 17.57 50.35
N LEU A 390 -8.22 16.67 50.96
CA LEU A 390 -8.75 15.58 51.76
C LEU A 390 -9.26 16.19 53.06
N CYS A 391 -10.57 16.10 53.28
CA CYS A 391 -11.24 16.63 54.46
C CYS A 391 -11.87 15.51 55.27
N LEU A 392 -11.57 15.45 56.56
CA LEU A 392 -12.18 14.57 57.55
C LEU A 392 -13.70 14.73 57.56
N GLY A 393 -14.42 13.62 57.78
CA GLY A 393 -15.89 13.61 57.83
C GLY A 393 -16.60 13.88 56.49
N THR A 394 -15.89 13.88 55.36
CA THR A 394 -16.53 13.96 54.03
C THR A 394 -17.28 12.66 53.71
N ASP A 395 -18.52 12.75 53.23
CA ASP A 395 -19.26 11.60 52.69
C ASP A 395 -18.44 10.82 51.65
N PRO A 396 -18.21 9.50 51.79
CA PRO A 396 -17.44 8.71 50.83
C PRO A 396 -18.12 8.57 49.46
N LYS A 397 -19.38 9.04 49.33
CA LYS A 397 -20.15 9.13 48.07
C LYS A 397 -20.02 10.48 47.36
N LYS A 398 -19.26 11.43 47.94
CA LYS A 398 -19.11 12.79 47.41
C LYS A 398 -17.85 12.90 46.54
N HIS A 399 -18.05 12.79 45.23
CA HIS A 399 -16.97 12.91 44.25
C HIS A 399 -16.87 14.36 43.73
N ALA A 400 -15.68 14.95 43.75
CA ALA A 400 -15.36 16.14 42.98
C ALA A 400 -15.27 15.76 41.49
N CYS A 401 -16.04 16.43 40.64
CA CYS A 401 -16.22 16.07 39.22
C CYS A 401 -15.62 17.14 38.31
N TYR A 402 -14.72 16.73 37.41
CA TYR A 402 -14.05 17.62 36.46
C TYR A 402 -14.19 17.09 35.03
N ASP A 403 -14.70 17.90 34.11
CA ASP A 403 -14.85 17.53 32.69
C ASP A 403 -13.69 18.12 31.87
N ILE A 404 -12.92 17.26 31.20
CA ILE A 404 -11.86 17.67 30.26
C ILE A 404 -12.17 17.16 28.85
N ASP A 405 -11.79 17.92 27.82
CA ASP A 405 -11.97 17.50 26.44
C ASP A 405 -10.77 16.63 25.98
N VAL A 406 -11.04 15.40 25.54
CA VAL A 406 -10.04 14.43 25.06
C VAL A 406 -10.27 14.05 23.60
N GLU A 407 -9.18 13.75 22.90
CA GLU A 407 -9.18 13.35 21.48
C GLU A 407 -9.16 11.83 21.34
N ILE A 408 -10.20 11.25 20.73
CA ILE A 408 -10.25 9.83 20.36
C ILE A 408 -10.25 9.68 18.84
N ASP A 409 -9.80 8.54 18.33
CA ASP A 409 -9.96 8.21 16.92
C ASP A 409 -11.44 8.06 16.56
N ASP A 410 -11.80 8.54 15.36
CA ASP A 410 -13.13 8.38 14.79
C ASP A 410 -13.46 6.88 14.60
N PRO A 411 -14.59 6.34 15.10
CA PRO A 411 -14.94 4.92 14.93
C PRO A 411 -15.11 4.51 13.46
N VAL A 412 -15.42 5.45 12.55
CA VAL A 412 -15.47 5.18 11.10
C VAL A 412 -14.09 4.79 10.55
N ARG A 413 -12.99 5.16 11.24
CA ARG A 413 -11.61 4.79 10.88
C ARG A 413 -11.41 3.27 10.81
N ASP A 414 -11.99 2.51 11.75
CA ASP A 414 -11.88 1.05 11.74
C ASP A 414 -12.83 0.39 10.72
N SER A 415 -13.98 1.01 10.42
CA SER A 415 -14.82 0.61 9.29
C SER A 415 -14.09 0.79 7.95
N MET A 416 -13.42 1.94 7.75
CA MET A 416 -12.56 2.20 6.58
C MET A 416 -11.40 1.20 6.50
N ARG A 417 -10.73 0.90 7.62
CA ARG A 417 -9.64 -0.08 7.70
C ARG A 417 -10.12 -1.49 7.32
N THR A 418 -11.31 -1.87 7.76
CA THR A 418 -11.95 -3.15 7.41
C THR A 418 -12.29 -3.21 5.91
N PHE A 419 -12.85 -2.14 5.35
CA PHE A 419 -13.13 -2.03 3.91
C PHE A 419 -11.87 -2.18 3.04
N LEU A 420 -10.74 -1.59 3.46
CA LEU A 420 -9.46 -1.72 2.77
C LEU A 420 -8.80 -3.10 2.88
N GLY A 421 -9.38 -4.03 3.65
CA GLY A 421 -8.82 -5.36 3.90
C GLY A 421 -8.56 -6.22 2.65
N PRO A 422 -7.92 -7.38 2.82
CA PRO A 422 -7.73 -8.35 1.73
C PRO A 422 -9.09 -8.93 1.29
N GLN A 423 -9.56 -8.51 0.12
CA GLN A 423 -10.74 -9.06 -0.53
C GLN A 423 -10.33 -10.27 -1.39
N SER A 424 -11.09 -11.36 -1.34
CA SER A 424 -10.81 -12.59 -2.08
C SER A 424 -11.16 -12.46 -3.56
N THR A 425 -10.17 -12.38 -4.44
CA THR A 425 -10.35 -12.24 -5.89
C THR A 425 -10.41 -13.57 -6.66
N SER A 426 -10.43 -14.73 -6.00
CA SER A 426 -10.36 -16.05 -6.66
C SER A 426 -11.51 -16.29 -7.63
N GLU A 427 -12.75 -16.06 -7.18
CA GLU A 427 -13.94 -16.20 -8.03
C GLU A 427 -13.89 -15.27 -9.25
N LEU A 428 -13.33 -14.06 -9.09
CA LEU A 428 -13.13 -13.12 -10.18
C LEU A 428 -12.09 -13.63 -11.20
N GLU A 429 -10.99 -14.23 -10.75
CA GLU A 429 -9.99 -14.88 -11.62
C GLU A 429 -10.56 -16.10 -12.35
N GLU A 430 -11.46 -16.86 -11.73
CA GLU A 430 -12.14 -18.01 -12.33
C GLU A 430 -13.17 -17.59 -13.38
N LEU A 431 -13.93 -16.52 -13.12
CA LEU A 431 -14.87 -15.93 -14.08
C LEU A 431 -14.12 -15.33 -15.29
N ASP A 432 -13.03 -14.59 -15.07
CA ASP A 432 -12.14 -14.12 -16.16
C ASP A 432 -11.49 -15.29 -16.92
N GLY A 433 -11.22 -16.41 -16.25
CA GLY A 433 -10.81 -17.66 -16.88
C GLY A 433 -11.86 -18.17 -17.88
N LYS A 434 -13.12 -18.25 -17.44
CA LYS A 434 -14.27 -18.72 -18.26
C LYS A 434 -14.57 -17.76 -19.43
N ILE A 435 -14.60 -16.44 -19.18
CA ILE A 435 -14.82 -15.42 -20.22
C ILE A 435 -13.85 -15.60 -21.40
N LEU A 436 -12.56 -15.81 -21.12
CA LEU A 436 -11.55 -15.98 -22.16
C LEU A 436 -11.69 -17.31 -22.90
N GLN A 437 -12.03 -18.41 -22.21
CA GLN A 437 -12.34 -19.69 -22.87
C GLN A 437 -13.55 -19.57 -23.82
N TYR A 438 -14.58 -18.82 -23.45
CA TYR A 438 -15.71 -18.57 -24.34
C TYR A 438 -15.33 -17.68 -25.53
N ILE A 439 -14.47 -16.67 -25.35
CA ILE A 439 -13.97 -15.84 -26.47
C ILE A 439 -13.15 -16.68 -27.46
N ASP A 440 -12.26 -17.55 -26.98
CA ASP A 440 -11.49 -18.46 -27.85
C ASP A 440 -12.41 -19.43 -28.62
N SER A 441 -13.42 -19.99 -27.95
CA SER A 441 -14.44 -20.84 -28.59
C SER A 441 -15.25 -20.09 -29.65
N ILE A 442 -15.69 -18.86 -29.36
CA ILE A 442 -16.39 -17.99 -30.33
C ILE A 442 -15.48 -17.68 -31.53
N ASN A 443 -14.19 -17.44 -31.33
CA ASN A 443 -13.23 -17.21 -32.42
C ASN A 443 -13.04 -18.46 -33.30
N GLN A 444 -12.92 -19.65 -32.70
CA GLN A 444 -12.85 -20.93 -33.43
C GLN A 444 -14.14 -21.19 -34.24
N LEU A 445 -15.31 -20.98 -33.63
CA LEU A 445 -16.61 -21.10 -34.31
C LEU A 445 -16.76 -20.08 -35.45
N LYS A 446 -16.23 -18.86 -35.30
CA LYS A 446 -16.20 -17.85 -36.37
C LYS A 446 -15.32 -18.30 -37.54
N GLN A 447 -14.12 -18.80 -37.27
CA GLN A 447 -13.22 -19.35 -38.31
C GLN A 447 -13.86 -20.53 -39.04
N SER A 448 -14.46 -21.46 -38.29
CA SER A 448 -15.18 -22.62 -38.83
C SER A 448 -16.35 -22.20 -39.73
N ARG A 449 -17.19 -21.25 -39.28
CA ARG A 449 -18.29 -20.69 -40.09
C ARG A 449 -17.79 -20.00 -41.38
N GLU A 450 -16.70 -19.24 -41.29
CA GLU A 450 -16.11 -18.52 -42.42
C GLU A 450 -15.49 -19.47 -43.45
N PHE A 451 -14.85 -20.56 -42.99
CA PHE A 451 -14.37 -21.67 -43.82
C PHE A 451 -15.52 -22.35 -44.59
N TYR A 452 -16.58 -22.79 -43.88
CA TYR A 452 -17.69 -23.49 -44.53
C TYR A 452 -18.52 -22.60 -45.46
N LEU A 453 -18.69 -21.32 -45.16
CA LEU A 453 -19.34 -20.38 -46.09
C LEU A 453 -18.48 -20.14 -47.33
N SER A 454 -17.17 -19.88 -47.17
CA SER A 454 -16.30 -19.69 -48.32
C SER A 454 -16.21 -20.92 -49.23
N PHE A 455 -16.43 -22.12 -48.70
CA PHE A 455 -16.59 -23.34 -49.49
C PHE A 455 -17.96 -23.44 -50.16
N ALA A 456 -19.05 -23.01 -49.50
CA ALA A 456 -20.40 -23.03 -50.06
C ALA A 456 -20.60 -22.00 -51.20
N ASP A 457 -19.95 -20.83 -51.09
CA ASP A 457 -20.06 -19.73 -52.05
C ASP A 457 -19.28 -20.00 -53.36
N ASP A 458 -18.09 -20.62 -53.28
CA ASP A 458 -17.21 -20.96 -54.41
C ASP A 458 -16.46 -22.29 -54.16
N PRO A 459 -17.10 -23.46 -54.34
CA PRO A 459 -16.48 -24.74 -53.98
C PRO A 459 -15.18 -25.04 -54.74
N GLN A 460 -15.12 -24.69 -56.03
CA GLN A 460 -13.97 -25.00 -56.89
C GLN A 460 -12.79 -24.06 -56.59
N GLY A 461 -13.02 -22.75 -56.63
CA GLY A 461 -11.98 -21.79 -56.33
C GLY A 461 -11.53 -21.87 -54.86
N PHE A 462 -12.42 -22.21 -53.93
CA PHE A 462 -12.03 -22.53 -52.55
C PHE A 462 -11.06 -23.71 -52.47
N ILE A 463 -11.37 -24.86 -53.10
CA ILE A 463 -10.48 -26.03 -53.07
C ILE A 463 -9.12 -25.68 -53.67
N CYS A 464 -9.06 -24.97 -54.80
CA CYS A 464 -7.80 -24.53 -55.39
C CYS A 464 -6.99 -23.59 -54.46
N LYS A 465 -7.64 -22.60 -53.84
CA LYS A 465 -7.01 -21.68 -52.87
C LYS A 465 -6.53 -22.43 -51.63
N TRP A 466 -7.31 -23.38 -51.12
CA TRP A 466 -7.01 -24.17 -49.94
C TRP A 466 -5.84 -25.12 -50.16
N LEU A 467 -5.80 -25.87 -51.27
CA LEU A 467 -4.67 -26.71 -51.66
C LEU A 467 -3.39 -25.89 -51.85
N ALA A 468 -3.48 -24.70 -52.45
CA ALA A 468 -2.35 -23.78 -52.60
C ALA A 468 -1.86 -23.24 -51.24
N SER A 469 -2.76 -23.00 -50.27
CA SER A 469 -2.36 -22.67 -48.90
C SER A 469 -1.66 -23.85 -48.24
N GLN A 470 -2.30 -25.03 -48.17
CA GLN A 470 -1.74 -26.22 -47.52
C GLN A 470 -0.37 -26.61 -48.10
N SER A 471 -0.16 -26.47 -49.41
CA SER A 471 1.14 -26.66 -50.05
C SER A 471 2.19 -25.65 -49.56
N ARG A 472 1.85 -24.37 -49.47
CA ARG A 472 2.73 -23.31 -48.92
C ARG A 472 3.02 -23.52 -47.43
N ASP A 473 1.98 -23.81 -46.64
CA ASP A 473 2.05 -24.01 -45.20
C ASP A 473 2.92 -25.24 -44.87
N LEU A 474 2.77 -26.33 -45.63
CA LEU A 474 3.63 -27.50 -45.55
C LEU A 474 5.09 -27.16 -45.86
N LYS A 475 5.38 -26.45 -46.96
CA LYS A 475 6.75 -26.04 -47.32
C LYS A 475 7.44 -25.22 -46.23
N VAL A 476 6.69 -24.33 -45.57
CA VAL A 476 7.18 -23.53 -44.42
C VAL A 476 7.45 -24.41 -43.20
N ILE A 477 6.59 -25.38 -42.91
CA ILE A 477 6.77 -26.32 -41.77
C ILE A 477 7.96 -27.27 -41.99
N THR A 478 8.23 -27.68 -43.23
CA THR A 478 9.33 -28.62 -43.56
C THR A 478 10.67 -27.94 -43.88
N ASP A 479 10.76 -26.60 -43.83
CA ASP A 479 11.89 -25.80 -44.33
C ASP A 479 12.39 -26.27 -45.70
N SER A 480 11.45 -26.65 -46.58
CA SER A 480 11.78 -27.14 -47.92
C SER A 480 11.96 -25.94 -48.85
N THR A 481 12.99 -25.16 -48.56
CA THR A 481 13.39 -23.92 -49.25
C THR A 481 13.79 -24.15 -50.72
N THR A 482 13.95 -25.41 -51.16
CA THR A 482 14.10 -25.81 -52.56
C THR A 482 12.80 -25.66 -53.37
N GLY A 483 12.45 -24.40 -53.63
CA GLY A 483 11.73 -23.95 -54.82
C GLY A 483 10.30 -24.46 -55.04
N ASN A 484 9.91 -24.51 -56.31
CA ASN A 484 8.65 -25.12 -56.73
C ASN A 484 8.90 -26.02 -57.94
N ALA A 485 9.17 -27.29 -57.67
CA ALA A 485 9.55 -28.31 -58.65
C ALA A 485 8.50 -28.60 -59.76
N GLU A 486 7.35 -27.92 -59.76
CA GLU A 486 6.41 -27.89 -60.89
C GLU A 486 6.63 -26.67 -61.81
N GLU A 487 6.95 -25.50 -61.24
CA GLU A 487 7.31 -24.29 -61.99
C GLU A 487 8.67 -24.45 -62.66
N GLU A 488 9.66 -25.01 -61.94
CA GLU A 488 11.00 -25.34 -62.44
C GLU A 488 11.01 -26.34 -63.63
N ARG A 489 9.88 -27.01 -63.92
CA ARG A 489 9.73 -27.87 -65.10
C ARG A 489 9.23 -27.13 -66.34
N ARG A 490 8.74 -25.90 -66.20
CA ARG A 490 8.17 -25.10 -67.29
C ARG A 490 9.26 -24.19 -67.86
N ALA A 491 9.37 -24.12 -69.19
CA ALA A 491 10.38 -23.29 -69.85
C ALA A 491 10.26 -21.80 -69.47
N ASP A 492 9.03 -21.33 -69.27
CA ASP A 492 8.69 -19.95 -68.90
C ASP A 492 9.41 -19.48 -67.63
N TYR A 493 9.62 -20.38 -66.65
CA TYR A 493 10.31 -20.09 -65.38
C TYR A 493 11.74 -19.57 -65.60
N TYR A 494 12.43 -20.07 -66.63
CA TYR A 494 13.79 -19.65 -66.98
C TYR A 494 13.84 -18.39 -67.86
N THR A 495 12.68 -17.78 -68.17
CA THR A 495 12.57 -16.52 -68.94
C THR A 495 12.57 -15.28 -68.03
N GLU A 496 12.49 -15.46 -66.70
CA GLU A 496 12.58 -14.37 -65.73
C GLU A 496 13.98 -13.73 -65.65
N GLN A 497 14.05 -12.45 -65.27
CA GLN A 497 15.29 -11.66 -65.34
C GLN A 497 16.47 -12.22 -64.52
N TRP A 498 16.21 -13.01 -63.47
CA TRP A 498 17.28 -13.64 -62.69
C TRP A 498 18.04 -14.72 -63.47
N SER A 499 17.48 -15.28 -64.55
CA SER A 499 18.09 -16.41 -65.27
C SER A 499 19.39 -16.02 -65.95
N TYR A 500 19.47 -14.82 -66.54
CA TYR A 500 20.70 -14.28 -67.11
C TYR A 500 21.82 -14.16 -66.06
N GLU A 501 21.51 -13.62 -64.87
CA GLU A 501 22.50 -13.50 -63.80
C GLU A 501 22.87 -14.86 -63.21
N ALA A 502 21.91 -15.77 -63.01
CA ALA A 502 22.15 -17.12 -62.53
C ALA A 502 23.04 -17.92 -63.49
N VAL A 503 22.82 -17.80 -64.81
CA VAL A 503 23.66 -18.38 -65.85
C VAL A 503 25.07 -17.78 -65.83
N SER A 504 25.21 -16.45 -65.69
CA SER A 504 26.52 -15.80 -65.55
C SER A 504 27.27 -16.27 -64.29
N ARG A 505 26.60 -16.33 -63.14
CA ARG A 505 27.15 -16.86 -61.87
C ARG A 505 27.50 -18.34 -61.98
N TYR A 506 26.69 -19.15 -62.67
CA TYR A 506 26.97 -20.57 -62.92
C TYR A 506 28.22 -20.75 -63.78
N PHE A 507 28.32 -20.04 -64.92
CA PHE A 507 29.51 -20.10 -65.76
C PHE A 507 30.77 -19.61 -65.03
N TYR A 508 30.69 -18.51 -64.27
CA TYR A 508 31.82 -18.04 -63.45
C TYR A 508 32.30 -19.12 -62.48
N ASN A 509 31.41 -19.70 -61.68
CA ASN A 509 31.77 -20.76 -60.73
C ASN A 509 32.30 -22.02 -61.44
N LYS A 510 31.73 -22.41 -62.59
CA LYS A 510 32.18 -23.56 -63.38
C LYS A 510 33.56 -23.35 -64.01
N VAL A 511 33.88 -22.12 -64.43
CA VAL A 511 35.21 -21.74 -64.91
C VAL A 511 36.21 -21.75 -63.76
N GLN A 512 35.88 -21.19 -62.58
CA GLN A 512 36.78 -21.27 -61.42
C GLN A 512 36.98 -22.71 -60.94
N GLN A 513 35.94 -23.55 -60.95
CA GLN A 513 36.04 -24.98 -60.65
C GLN A 513 36.99 -25.68 -61.64
N LYS A 514 36.80 -25.47 -62.95
CA LYS A 514 37.68 -26.08 -63.97
C LYS A 514 39.12 -25.54 -63.92
N ARG A 515 39.30 -24.29 -63.51
CA ARG A 515 40.63 -23.72 -63.21
C ARG A 515 41.26 -24.44 -62.01
N VAL A 516 40.56 -24.62 -60.90
CA VAL A 516 41.08 -25.32 -59.71
C VAL A 516 41.38 -26.79 -60.01
N GLU A 517 40.54 -27.47 -60.79
CA GLU A 517 40.83 -28.83 -61.28
C GLU A 517 42.11 -28.88 -62.14
N LEU A 518 42.32 -27.90 -63.03
CA LEU A 518 43.54 -27.79 -63.84
C LEU A 518 44.77 -27.44 -63.00
N GLU A 519 44.68 -26.50 -62.06
CA GLU A 519 45.76 -26.14 -61.14
C GLU A 519 46.16 -27.34 -60.27
N GLN A 520 45.19 -28.14 -59.79
CA GLN A 520 45.47 -29.42 -59.12
C GLN A 520 46.12 -30.45 -60.05
N ALA A 521 45.59 -30.66 -61.26
CA ALA A 521 46.11 -31.65 -62.21
C ALA A 521 47.51 -31.32 -62.73
N LEU A 522 47.86 -30.03 -62.83
CA LEU A 522 49.18 -29.53 -63.21
C LEU A 522 50.15 -29.41 -62.02
N GLY A 523 49.71 -29.74 -60.80
CA GLY A 523 50.51 -29.63 -59.57
C GLY A 523 50.79 -28.20 -59.11
N ILE A 524 50.14 -27.20 -59.73
CA ILE A 524 50.30 -25.77 -59.44
C ILE A 524 49.52 -25.43 -58.16
N ARG A 525 50.12 -25.75 -57.02
CA ARG A 525 49.68 -25.18 -55.73
C ARG A 525 50.06 -23.70 -55.71
N ASN A 526 49.09 -22.83 -55.93
CA ASN A 526 49.17 -21.44 -55.50
C ASN A 526 49.49 -21.42 -53.98
N ALA A 527 50.47 -20.61 -53.60
CA ALA A 527 50.93 -20.44 -52.22
C ALA A 527 50.23 -19.24 -51.54
#